data_AF-A0A1H3KYU3-F1
#
_entry.id   AF-A0A1H3KYU3-F1
#
_cell.length_a   1.000
_cell.length_b   1.000
_cell.length_c   1.000
_cell.angle_alpha   90.00
_cell.angle_beta   90.00
_cell.angle_gamma   90.00
#
_symmetry.space_group_name_H-M   'P 1'
#
loop_
_entity.id
_entity.type
_entity.pdbx_description
1 polymer ?
#
loop_
_entity_poly.entity_id
_entity_poly.type
_entity_poly.pdbx_seq_one_letter_code
_entity_poly.pdbx_strand_id
1 'polypeptide(L)'
;MLEMLNERPVDLVELSGGSYEAPARQGDTRDGRTLAREAYFLEFARDMVTCARMPLMVTGGISRREVAQRVIADGVAMVGMA
;
A
#
# COMPACT_ATOMS: atom_id res chain seq x y z
N MET A 1 -14.22 -2.48 6.18
CA MET A 1 -13.75 -1.49 7.19
C MET A 1 -13.59 -0.10 6.57
N LEU A 2 -12.90 0.05 5.44
CA LEU A 2 -12.80 1.34 4.72
C LEU A 2 -14.16 1.96 4.38
N GLU A 3 -15.13 1.17 3.94
CA GLU A 3 -16.47 1.65 3.62
C GLU A 3 -17.18 2.37 4.78
N MET A 4 -16.87 2.02 6.03
CA MET A 4 -17.45 2.69 7.20
C MET A 4 -16.95 4.14 7.37
N LEU A 5 -15.82 4.47 6.74
CA LEU A 5 -15.24 5.81 6.74
C LEU A 5 -15.76 6.67 5.59
N ASN A 6 -16.41 6.08 4.58
CA ASN A 6 -16.87 6.80 3.37
C ASN A 6 -17.93 7.88 3.64
N GLU A 7 -18.66 7.76 4.74
CA GLU A 7 -19.69 8.72 5.17
C GLU A 7 -19.14 9.75 6.18
N ARG A 8 -17.82 9.77 6.40
CA ARG A 8 -17.15 10.69 7.33
C ARG A 8 -16.26 11.68 6.57
N PRO A 9 -16.07 12.90 7.08
CA PRO A 9 -15.15 13.87 6.49
C PRO A 9 -13.71 13.48 6.84
N VAL A 10 -13.19 12.47 6.17
CA VAL A 10 -11.80 12.00 6.31
C VAL A 10 -10.97 12.57 5.16
N ASP A 11 -9.93 13.34 5.47
CA ASP A 11 -9.07 13.96 4.47
C ASP A 11 -8.05 12.99 3.85
N LEU A 12 -7.65 11.96 4.61
CA LEU A 12 -6.69 10.95 4.18
C LEU A 12 -6.79 9.71 5.08
N VAL A 13 -6.65 8.52 4.49
CA VAL A 13 -6.43 7.27 5.24
C VAL A 13 -5.05 6.73 4.93
N GLU A 14 -4.22 6.58 5.97
CA GLU A 14 -2.94 5.89 5.87
C GLU A 14 -3.12 4.38 6.08
N LEU A 15 -2.60 3.60 5.14
CA LEU A 15 -2.52 2.16 5.18
C LEU A 15 -1.07 1.76 5.38
N SER A 16 -0.70 1.49 6.62
CA SER A 16 0.61 0.91 6.94
C SER A 16 0.56 -0.60 6.71
N GLY A 17 1.61 -1.16 6.09
CA GLY A 17 1.73 -2.60 5.81
C GLY A 17 1.58 -3.54 7.03
N GLY A 18 1.58 -3.01 8.26
CA GLY A 18 1.25 -3.72 9.50
C GLY A 18 1.96 -5.07 9.70
N SER A 19 1.34 -5.97 10.48
CA SER A 19 1.76 -7.38 10.60
C SER A 19 1.64 -8.18 9.28
N TYR A 20 1.14 -7.54 8.21
CA TYR A 20 0.95 -8.14 6.88
C TYR A 20 2.25 -8.25 6.08
N GLU A 21 3.34 -7.66 6.56
CA GLU A 21 4.69 -7.98 6.10
C GLU A 21 5.16 -9.38 6.54
N ALA A 22 4.45 -10.04 7.46
CA ALA A 22 4.81 -11.37 7.96
C ALA A 22 4.90 -12.46 6.86
N PRO A 23 3.97 -12.58 5.89
CA PRO A 23 4.11 -13.53 4.78
C PRO A 23 5.34 -13.28 3.90
N ALA A 24 5.81 -12.04 3.73
CA ALA A 24 7.05 -11.74 3.01
C ALA A 24 8.33 -12.02 3.82
N ARG A 25 8.22 -12.44 5.09
CA ARG A 25 9.37 -12.75 5.96
C ARG A 25 9.84 -14.22 5.87
N GLN A 26 9.09 -15.11 5.23
CA GLN A 26 9.39 -16.54 5.25
C GLN A 26 10.14 -16.98 3.98
N GLY A 27 11.45 -17.23 4.11
CA GLY A 27 12.20 -18.16 3.26
C GLY A 27 12.95 -17.62 2.03
N ASP A 28 12.82 -16.35 1.66
CA ASP A 28 13.38 -15.86 0.38
C ASP A 28 14.65 -15.01 0.49
N THR A 29 15.42 -14.94 -0.60
CA THR A 29 16.61 -14.07 -0.71
C THR A 29 16.27 -12.61 -0.44
N ARG A 30 17.26 -11.74 -0.17
CA ARG A 30 16.99 -10.32 0.13
C ARG A 30 16.20 -9.62 -0.98
N ASP A 31 16.48 -9.95 -2.23
CA ASP A 31 15.79 -9.35 -3.39
C ASP A 31 14.41 -9.96 -3.62
N GLY A 32 14.25 -11.28 -3.45
CA GLY A 32 12.94 -11.95 -3.51
C GLY A 32 11.96 -11.43 -2.47
N ARG A 33 12.45 -11.18 -1.24
CA ARG A 33 11.66 -10.56 -0.16
C ARG A 33 11.20 -9.15 -0.50
N THR A 34 12.08 -8.32 -1.08
CA THR A 34 11.73 -6.95 -1.50
C THR A 34 10.67 -6.98 -2.61
N LEU A 35 10.87 -7.80 -3.64
CA LEU A 35 9.93 -7.91 -4.77
C LEU A 35 8.55 -8.41 -4.33
N ALA A 36 8.50 -9.44 -3.47
CA ALA A 36 7.24 -9.98 -2.95
C ALA A 36 6.46 -8.94 -2.14
N ARG A 37 7.18 -8.15 -1.33
CA ARG A 37 6.59 -7.06 -0.53
C ARG A 37 6.05 -5.94 -1.41
N GLU A 38 6.79 -5.54 -2.44
CA GLU A 38 6.37 -4.51 -3.39
C GLU A 38 5.14 -4.93 -4.22
N ALA A 39 5.11 -6.18 -4.70
CA ALA A 39 3.96 -6.74 -5.41
C ALA A 39 2.70 -6.78 -4.55
N TYR A 40 2.85 -7.19 -3.29
CA TYR A 40 1.75 -7.17 -2.31
C TYR A 40 1.15 -5.77 -2.14
N PHE A 41 1.99 -4.73 -1.98
CA PHE A 41 1.50 -3.37 -1.83
C PHE A 41 0.73 -2.88 -3.06
N LEU A 42 1.16 -3.28 -4.26
CA LEU A 42 0.47 -2.93 -5.50
C LEU A 42 -0.92 -3.57 -5.58
N GLU A 43 -1.03 -4.86 -5.27
CA GLU A 43 -2.32 -5.57 -5.28
C GLU A 43 -3.27 -5.01 -4.21
N PHE A 44 -2.77 -4.86 -2.99
CA PHE A 44 -3.54 -4.33 -1.87
C PHE A 44 -4.03 -2.90 -2.11
N ALA A 45 -3.16 -2.03 -2.66
CA ALA A 45 -3.53 -0.67 -3.03
C ALA A 45 -4.68 -0.66 -4.04
N ARG A 46 -4.58 -1.46 -5.11
CA ARG A 46 -5.60 -1.54 -6.16
C ARG A 46 -6.96 -1.91 -5.59
N ASP A 47 -7.01 -2.94 -4.76
CA ASP A 47 -8.27 -3.41 -4.17
C ASP A 47 -8.92 -2.33 -3.30
N MET A 48 -8.12 -1.63 -2.48
CA MET A 48 -8.65 -0.63 -1.55
C MET A 48 -9.11 0.66 -2.21
N VAL A 49 -8.44 1.10 -3.28
CA VAL A 49 -8.83 2.30 -4.03
C VAL A 49 -10.23 2.13 -4.64
N THR A 50 -10.67 0.90 -4.95
CA THR A 50 -12.03 0.68 -5.51
C THR A 50 -13.16 0.96 -4.51
N CYS A 51 -12.89 0.87 -3.20
CA CYS A 51 -13.91 0.97 -2.16
C CYS A 51 -13.86 2.30 -1.38
N ALA A 52 -12.74 3.02 -1.40
CA ALA A 52 -12.53 4.24 -0.64
C ALA A 52 -13.04 5.47 -1.41
N ARG A 53 -13.78 6.36 -0.72
CA ARG A 53 -14.19 7.67 -1.28
C ARG A 53 -13.24 8.81 -0.93
N MET A 54 -12.39 8.61 0.07
CA MET A 54 -11.35 9.55 0.47
C MET A 54 -9.98 9.15 -0.11
N PRO A 55 -9.03 10.09 -0.19
CA PRO A 55 -7.66 9.79 -0.59
C PRO A 55 -7.03 8.69 0.29
N LEU A 56 -6.28 7.79 -0.34
CA LEU A 56 -5.49 6.77 0.34
C LEU A 56 -3.99 7.10 0.28
N MET A 57 -3.29 6.81 1.37
CA MET A 57 -1.83 6.80 1.47
C MET A 57 -1.34 5.39 1.81
N VAL A 58 -0.27 4.93 1.18
CA VAL A 58 0.35 3.63 1.50
C VAL A 58 1.75 3.85 2.07
N THR A 59 2.05 3.17 3.18
CA THR A 59 3.37 3.20 3.85
C THR A 59 3.82 1.78 4.23
N GLY A 60 5.14 1.58 4.39
CA GLY A 60 5.68 0.28 4.84
C GLY A 60 6.82 -0.29 3.99
N GLY A 61 7.86 0.52 3.72
CA GLY A 61 9.11 0.00 3.13
C GLY A 61 9.16 0.04 1.60
N ILE A 62 8.41 0.93 0.96
CA ILE A 62 8.60 1.27 -0.45
C ILE A 62 9.86 2.14 -0.53
N SER A 63 10.93 1.58 -1.08
CA SER A 63 12.23 2.28 -1.24
C SER A 63 12.53 2.61 -2.71
N ARG A 64 11.84 1.96 -3.65
CA ARG A 64 12.06 2.12 -5.09
C ARG A 64 11.07 3.10 -5.68
N ARG A 65 11.60 4.07 -6.43
CA ARG A 65 10.80 5.10 -7.11
C ARG A 65 9.82 4.48 -8.09
N GLU A 66 10.22 3.44 -8.82
CA GLU A 66 9.38 2.80 -9.82
C GLU A 66 8.12 2.18 -9.20
N VAL A 67 8.25 1.63 -7.99
CA VAL A 67 7.13 1.06 -7.24
C VAL A 67 6.21 2.16 -6.73
N ALA A 68 6.77 3.22 -6.15
CA ALA A 68 5.98 4.37 -5.72
C ALA A 68 5.18 4.97 -6.88
N GLN A 69 5.80 5.15 -8.04
CA GLN A 69 5.12 5.66 -9.24
C GLN A 69 3.98 4.77 -9.70
N ARG A 70 4.15 3.45 -9.62
CA ARG A 70 3.11 2.51 -10.02
C ARG A 70 1.93 2.50 -9.04
N VAL A 71 2.20 2.58 -7.73
CA VAL A 71 1.15 2.72 -6.71
C VAL A 71 0.32 4.00 -6.93
N ILE A 72 0.98 5.13 -7.25
CA ILE A 72 0.29 6.37 -7.61
C ILE A 72 -0.55 6.21 -8.90
N ALA A 73 0.02 5.57 -9.93
CA ALA A 73 -0.70 5.32 -11.19
C ALA A 73 -1.93 4.42 -11.01
N ASP A 74 -1.92 3.55 -10.00
CA ASP A 74 -3.03 2.67 -9.64
C ASP A 74 -4.11 3.38 -8.79
N GLY A 75 -3.97 4.69 -8.52
CA GLY A 75 -5.02 5.53 -7.92
C GLY A 75 -4.83 5.86 -6.44
N VAL A 76 -3.72 5.44 -5.83
CA VAL A 76 -3.33 5.92 -4.49
C VAL A 76 -2.89 7.38 -4.57
N ALA A 77 -3.32 8.20 -3.61
CA ALA A 77 -3.01 9.64 -3.62
C ALA A 77 -1.60 9.96 -3.10
N MET A 78 -1.06 9.12 -2.21
CA MET A 78 0.25 9.36 -1.60
C MET A 78 1.00 8.06 -1.26
N VAL A 79 2.32 8.08 -1.40
CA VAL A 79 3.19 6.96 -1.02
C VAL A 79 4.25 7.46 -0.05
N GLY A 80 4.34 6.83 1.12
CA GLY A 80 5.46 7.05 2.04
C GLY A 80 6.66 6.20 1.64
N MET A 81 7.80 6.84 1.44
CA MET A 81 9.07 6.17 1.11
C MET A 81 10.00 6.12 2.32
N ALA A 82 10.77 5.04 2.47
CA ALA A 82 11.70 4.80 3.57
C ALA A 82 13.00 4.14 3.11
#